data_AF-A0A925KES7-F1
#
_entry.id   AF-A0A925KES7-F1
#
_cell.length_a   1.000
_cell.length_b   1.000
_cell.length_c   1.000
_cell.angle_alpha   90.00
_cell.angle_beta   90.00
_cell.angle_gamma   90.00
#
_symmetry.space_group_name_H-M   'P 1'
#
loop_
_entity.id
_entity.type
_entity.pdbx_description
1 polymer ?
#
loop_
_entity_poly.entity_id
_entity_poly.type
_entity_poly.pdbx_seq_one_letter_code
_entity_poly.pdbx_strand_id
1 'polypeptide(L)'
;MVFAHFFLRPAVAQLEVPLRLRLMHDVLGRFFQAVLFASLLTLASGLWMLGRVAKQVVQSGGKFEMPLAWTVMAVLGVVMVAIFMHIRFALFKRLGRAVAASEWAAGGAALAQIRTWVSINIGLGFLVVLVTLMRRTT
;
A
#
# COMPACT_ATOMS: atom_id res chain seq x y z
N MET A 1 7.84 -5.93 -5.04
CA MET A 1 7.76 -7.05 -4.09
C MET A 1 8.30 -8.38 -4.62
N VAL A 2 8.60 -8.51 -5.92
CA VAL A 2 9.30 -9.69 -6.44
C VAL A 2 10.69 -9.83 -5.81
N PHE A 3 11.46 -8.75 -5.74
CA PHE A 3 12.79 -8.76 -5.11
C PHE A 3 12.77 -9.23 -3.64
N ALA A 4 11.91 -8.64 -2.81
CA ALA A 4 11.81 -9.01 -1.39
C ALA A 4 11.34 -10.46 -1.19
N HIS A 5 10.44 -10.95 -2.04
CA HIS A 5 9.85 -12.27 -1.89
C HIS A 5 10.75 -13.38 -2.47
N PHE A 6 11.35 -13.17 -3.63
CA PHE A 6 12.11 -14.19 -4.37
C PHE A 6 13.61 -14.13 -4.12
N PHE A 7 14.19 -12.96 -3.82
CA PHE A 7 15.64 -12.79 -3.73
C PHE A 7 16.09 -12.48 -2.30
N LEU A 8 15.39 -11.59 -1.60
CA LEU A 8 15.75 -11.22 -0.23
C LEU A 8 15.43 -12.36 0.74
N ARG A 9 14.24 -12.96 0.66
CA ARG A 9 13.78 -14.03 1.57
C ARG A 9 14.73 -15.24 1.69
N PRO A 10 15.24 -15.85 0.60
CA PRO A 10 16.21 -16.93 0.73
C PRO A 10 17.57 -16.46 1.28
N ALA A 11 18.00 -15.23 0.95
CA ALA A 11 19.23 -14.66 1.49
C ALA A 11 19.14 -14.41 3.01
N VAL A 12 18.00 -13.91 3.51
CA VAL A 12 17.83 -13.69 4.96
C VAL A 12 17.53 -14.96 5.77
N ALA A 13 17.22 -16.08 5.11
CA ALA A 13 17.03 -17.36 5.80
C ALA A 13 18.32 -17.91 6.40
N GLN A 14 19.48 -17.49 5.86
CA GLN A 14 20.81 -17.89 6.33
C GLN A 14 21.30 -17.07 7.54
N LEU A 15 20.62 -15.97 7.89
CA LEU A 15 20.98 -15.11 9.01
C LEU A 15 20.28 -15.58 10.29
N GLU A 16 20.94 -15.36 11.43
CA GLU A 16 20.35 -15.56 12.75
C GLU A 16 19.04 -14.76 12.91
N VAL A 17 18.09 -15.33 13.66
CA VAL A 17 16.73 -14.77 13.85
C VAL A 17 16.73 -13.29 14.28
N PRO A 18 17.60 -12.82 15.20
CA PRO A 18 17.67 -11.42 15.60
C PRO A 18 18.11 -10.50 14.45
N LEU A 19 19.14 -10.91 13.71
CA LEU A 19 19.74 -10.13 12.63
C LEU A 19 18.79 -10.03 11.43
N ARG A 20 18.08 -11.12 11.13
CA ARG A 20 17.01 -11.17 10.12
C ARG A 20 15.89 -10.16 10.40
N LEU A 21 15.40 -10.11 11.65
CA LEU A 21 14.32 -9.19 12.03
C LEU A 21 14.76 -7.73 12.00
N ARG A 22 15.99 -7.43 12.45
CA ARG A 22 16.57 -6.07 12.37
C ARG A 22 16.75 -5.61 10.92
N LEU A 23 17.29 -6.47 10.04
CA LEU A 23 17.43 -6.17 8.62
C LEU A 23 16.07 -5.90 7.96
N MET A 24 15.07 -6.74 8.25
CA MET A 24 13.70 -6.53 7.74
C MET A 24 13.07 -5.25 8.25
N HIS A 25 13.29 -4.90 9.52
CA HIS A 25 12.79 -3.63 10.06
C HIS A 25 13.39 -2.42 9.31
N ASP A 26 14.70 -2.39 9.06
CA ASP A 26 15.33 -1.26 8.36
C ASP A 26 14.90 -1.16 6.88
N VAL A 27 14.88 -2.30 6.17
CA VAL A 27 14.44 -2.36 4.77
C VAL A 27 12.98 -1.93 4.63
N LEU A 28 12.09 -2.46 5.47
CA LEU A 28 10.67 -2.09 5.47
C LEU A 28 10.47 -0.61 5.84
N GLY A 29 11.30 -0.07 6.73
CA GLY A 29 11.26 1.35 7.09
C GLY A 29 11.48 2.26 5.88
N ARG A 30 12.55 2.03 5.13
CA ARG A 30 12.87 2.80 3.91
C ARG A 30 11.83 2.59 2.81
N PHE A 31 11.43 1.34 2.58
CA PHE A 31 10.41 1.00 1.59
C PHE A 31 9.08 1.67 1.89
N PHE A 32 8.59 1.59 3.13
CA PHE A 32 7.33 2.22 3.51
C PHE A 32 7.40 3.74 3.47
N GLN A 33 8.55 4.37 3.71
CA GLN A 33 8.67 5.82 3.49
C GLN A 33 8.46 6.18 2.01
N ALA A 34 9.14 5.47 1.09
CA ALA A 34 8.94 5.68 -0.34
C ALA A 34 7.49 5.45 -0.79
N VAL A 35 6.85 4.38 -0.29
CA VAL A 35 5.43 4.08 -0.58
C VAL A 35 4.50 5.14 0.00
N LEU A 36 4.80 5.71 1.18
CA LEU A 36 4.02 6.80 1.76
C LEU A 36 4.04 8.02 0.84
N PHE A 37 5.23 8.45 0.38
CA PHE A 37 5.34 9.56 -0.57
C PHE A 37 4.61 9.27 -1.88
N ALA A 38 4.77 8.08 -2.45
CA ALA A 38 4.06 7.69 -3.68
C ALA A 38 2.54 7.67 -3.49
N SER A 39 2.06 7.18 -2.34
CA SER A 39 0.62 7.13 -2.01
C SER A 39 0.02 8.53 -1.88
N LEU A 40 0.71 9.43 -1.16
CA LEU A 40 0.28 10.82 -1.02
C LEU A 40 0.28 11.54 -2.36
N LEU A 41 1.31 11.35 -3.19
CA LEU A 41 1.37 11.93 -4.53
C LEU A 41 0.23 11.42 -5.42
N THR A 42 -0.09 10.12 -5.33
CA THR A 42 -1.20 9.51 -6.07
C THR A 42 -2.55 10.07 -5.64
N LEU A 43 -2.79 10.23 -4.33
CA LEU A 43 -4.03 10.83 -3.84
C LEU A 43 -4.14 12.31 -4.24
N ALA A 44 -3.08 13.08 -4.07
CA ALA A 44 -3.04 14.49 -4.44
C ALA A 44 -3.31 14.69 -5.94
N SER A 45 -2.66 13.88 -6.80
CA SER A 45 -2.88 13.91 -8.25
C SER A 45 -4.30 13.47 -8.64
N GLY A 46 -4.84 12.43 -7.99
CA GLY A 46 -6.22 11.97 -8.22
C GLY A 46 -7.27 13.03 -7.85
N LEU A 47 -7.13 13.64 -6.67
CA LEU A 47 -7.98 14.75 -6.20
C LEU A 47 -7.88 15.96 -7.13
N TRP A 48 -6.66 16.32 -7.56
CA TRP A 48 -6.43 17.42 -8.49
C TRP A 48 -7.12 17.17 -9.84
N MET A 49 -7.04 15.95 -10.37
CA MET A 49 -7.69 15.57 -11.63
C MET A 49 -9.21 15.64 -11.50
N LEU A 50 -9.79 15.09 -10.42
CA LEU A 50 -11.23 15.18 -10.15
C LEU A 50 -11.69 16.63 -10.03
N GLY A 51 -10.95 17.47 -9.30
CA GLY A 51 -11.27 18.89 -9.15
C GLY A 51 -11.20 19.66 -10.48
N ARG A 52 -10.22 19.36 -11.33
CA ARG A 52 -10.12 19.93 -12.69
C ARG A 52 -11.31 19.57 -13.56
N VAL A 53 -11.69 18.28 -13.60
CA VAL A 53 -12.84 17.83 -14.41
C VAL A 53 -14.14 18.41 -13.86
N ALA A 54 -14.34 18.41 -12.54
CA ALA A 54 -15.53 19.00 -11.92
C ALA A 54 -15.64 20.50 -12.26
N LYS A 55 -14.55 21.26 -12.17
CA LYS A 55 -14.51 22.68 -12.54
C LYS A 55 -14.85 22.90 -14.01
N GLN A 56 -14.33 22.04 -14.90
CA GLN A 56 -14.57 22.12 -16.34
C GLN A 56 -16.05 21.82 -16.68
N VAL A 57 -16.66 20.84 -16.01
CA VAL A 57 -18.09 20.49 -16.22
C VAL A 57 -19.02 21.59 -15.69
N VAL A 58 -18.73 22.15 -14.52
CA VAL A 58 -19.50 23.29 -13.96
C VAL A 58 -19.39 24.52 -14.87
N GLN A 59 -18.21 24.81 -15.42
CA GLN A 59 -18.01 25.92 -16.35
C GLN A 59 -18.76 25.73 -17.69
N SER A 60 -18.98 24.48 -18.12
CA SER A 60 -19.80 24.17 -19.30
C SER A 60 -21.32 24.16 -19.04
N GLY A 61 -21.76 24.48 -17.82
CA GLY A 61 -23.19 24.48 -17.45
C GLY A 61 -23.79 23.09 -17.21
N GLY A 62 -22.97 22.04 -17.18
CA GLY A 62 -23.41 20.66 -16.94
C GLY A 62 -23.43 20.29 -15.45
N LYS A 63 -24.27 19.32 -15.08
CA LYS A 63 -24.17 18.65 -13.77
C LYS A 63 -23.06 17.60 -13.82
N PHE A 64 -22.09 17.69 -12.91
CA PHE A 64 -21.05 16.67 -12.78
C PHE A 64 -21.67 15.41 -12.15
N GLU A 65 -22.07 14.46 -12.98
CA GLU A 65 -22.42 13.11 -12.53
C GLU A 65 -21.19 12.22 -12.63
N MET A 66 -20.59 11.88 -11.48
CA MET A 66 -19.43 11.01 -11.46
C MET A 66 -19.88 9.57 -11.76
N PRO A 67 -19.36 8.92 -12.83
CA PRO A 67 -19.73 7.56 -13.15
C PRO A 67 -19.46 6.64 -11.95
N LEU A 68 -20.39 5.74 -11.67
CA LEU A 68 -20.32 4.84 -10.52
C LEU A 68 -18.98 4.06 -10.47
N ALA A 69 -18.44 3.71 -11.64
CA ALA A 69 -17.11 3.11 -11.79
C ALA A 69 -15.96 4.00 -11.27
N TRP A 70 -15.98 5.31 -11.51
CA TRP A 70 -14.95 6.24 -11.02
C TRP A 70 -15.03 6.39 -9.50
N THR A 71 -16.25 6.45 -8.95
CA THR A 71 -16.46 6.45 -7.50
C THR A 71 -15.93 5.16 -6.87
N VAL A 72 -16.22 4.00 -7.45
CA VAL A 72 -15.71 2.71 -6.98
C VAL A 72 -14.18 2.68 -7.02
N MET A 73 -13.55 3.13 -8.11
CA MET A 73 -12.09 3.21 -8.22
C MET A 73 -11.47 4.16 -7.19
N ALA A 74 -12.08 5.32 -6.97
CA ALA A 74 -11.61 6.29 -5.98
C ALA A 74 -11.72 5.73 -4.55
N VAL A 75 -12.85 5.11 -4.20
CA VAL A 75 -13.05 4.46 -2.90
C VAL A 75 -12.06 3.33 -2.70
N LEU A 76 -11.83 2.48 -3.70
CA LEU A 76 -10.80 1.44 -3.65
C LEU A 76 -9.40 2.01 -3.41
N GLY A 77 -9.03 3.09 -4.11
CA GLY A 77 -7.76 3.78 -3.90
C GLY A 77 -7.60 4.29 -2.46
N VAL A 78 -8.64 4.90 -1.91
CA VAL A 78 -8.65 5.37 -0.50
C VAL A 78 -8.54 4.20 0.48
N VAL A 79 -9.27 3.10 0.25
CA VAL A 79 -9.19 1.88 1.07
C VAL A 79 -7.78 1.30 1.03
N MET A 80 -7.14 1.25 -0.15
CA MET A 80 -5.77 0.77 -0.29
C MET A 80 -4.78 1.63 0.52
N VAL A 81 -4.92 2.96 0.48
CA VAL A 81 -4.07 3.86 1.28
C VAL A 81 -4.36 3.68 2.77
N ALA A 82 -5.62 3.53 3.19
CA ALA A 82 -5.98 3.29 4.59
C ALA A 82 -5.36 1.99 5.12
N ILE A 83 -5.39 0.91 4.34
CA ILE A 83 -4.70 -0.35 4.67
C ILE A 83 -3.20 -0.11 4.83
N PHE A 84 -2.57 0.60 3.89
CA PHE A 84 -1.14 0.92 3.98
C PHE A 84 -0.81 1.73 5.24
N MET A 85 -1.62 2.74 5.57
CA MET A 85 -1.47 3.53 6.79
C MET A 85 -1.58 2.64 8.04
N HIS A 86 -2.54 1.70 8.09
CA HIS A 86 -2.64 0.74 9.19
C HIS A 86 -1.37 -0.12 9.32
N ILE A 87 -0.83 -0.64 8.21
CA ILE A 87 0.43 -1.40 8.21
C ILE A 87 1.57 -0.55 8.78
N ARG A 88 1.69 0.71 8.33
CA ARG A 88 2.79 1.60 8.69
C ARG A 88 2.74 2.12 10.12
N PHE A 89 1.55 2.45 10.62
CA PHE A 89 1.40 3.08 11.93
C PHE A 89 1.14 2.08 13.06
N ALA A 90 0.49 0.95 12.79
CA ALA A 90 0.22 -0.08 13.80
C ALA A 90 1.25 -1.22 13.74
N LEU A 91 1.33 -1.94 12.62
CA LEU A 91 2.10 -3.18 12.54
C LEU A 91 3.61 -2.93 12.52
N PHE A 92 4.07 -1.93 11.76
CA PHE A 92 5.50 -1.58 11.72
C PHE A 92 6.01 -1.05 13.07
N LYS A 93 5.21 -0.23 13.77
CA LYS A 93 5.53 0.17 15.15
C LYS A 93 5.57 -1.04 16.10
N ARG A 94 4.69 -2.02 15.92
CA ARG A 94 4.71 -3.26 16.72
C ARG A 94 5.96 -4.09 16.45
N LEU A 95 6.38 -4.20 15.18
CA LEU A 95 7.64 -4.83 14.81
C LEU A 95 8.84 -4.12 15.44
N GLY A 96 8.91 -2.78 15.34
CA GLY A 96 10.00 -2.00 15.94
C GLY A 96 10.09 -2.16 17.46
N ARG A 97 8.95 -2.16 18.17
CA ARG A 97 8.89 -2.44 19.61
C ARG A 97 9.39 -3.84 19.96
N ALA A 98 8.94 -4.86 19.24
CA ALA A 98 9.38 -6.24 19.47
C ALA A 98 10.88 -6.42 19.21
N VAL A 99 11.43 -5.76 18.18
CA VAL A 99 12.88 -5.77 17.89
C VAL A 99 13.68 -5.06 18.97
N ALA A 100 13.18 -3.93 19.49
CA ALA A 100 13.83 -3.19 20.58
C ALA A 100 13.81 -3.96 21.91
N ALA A 101 12.71 -4.66 22.19
CA ALA A 101 12.56 -5.51 23.37
C ALA A 101 13.21 -6.91 23.22
N SER A 102 13.84 -7.22 22.08
CA SER A 102 14.37 -8.55 21.77
C SER A 102 13.33 -9.68 21.81
N GLU A 103 12.05 -9.34 21.60
CA GLU A 103 10.93 -10.29 21.55
C GLU A 103 10.76 -10.86 20.13
N TRP A 104 11.61 -11.82 19.77
CA TRP A 104 11.70 -12.34 18.39
C TRP A 104 10.43 -13.05 17.91
N ALA A 105 9.71 -13.74 18.81
CA ALA A 105 8.44 -14.40 18.48
C ALA A 105 7.35 -13.38 18.10
N ALA A 106 7.21 -12.32 18.90
CA ALA A 106 6.28 -11.22 18.62
C ALA A 106 6.67 -10.46 17.34
N GLY A 107 7.97 -10.25 17.11
CA GLY A 107 8.51 -9.65 15.90
C GLY A 107 8.18 -10.47 14.64
N GLY A 108 8.35 -11.79 14.71
CA GLY A 108 7.97 -12.72 13.63
C GLY A 108 6.48 -12.68 13.32
N ALA A 109 5.62 -12.66 14.36
CA ALA A 109 4.17 -12.55 14.19
C ALA A 109 3.75 -11.21 13.57
N ALA A 110 4.37 -10.10 13.98
CA ALA A 110 4.14 -8.78 13.36
C ALA A 110 4.54 -8.78 11.89
N LEU A 111 5.70 -9.35 11.55
CA LEU A 111 6.18 -9.45 10.17
C LEU A 111 5.24 -10.29 9.29
N ALA A 112 4.72 -11.41 9.82
CA ALA A 112 3.73 -12.22 9.12
C ALA A 112 2.44 -11.45 8.83
N GLN A 113 1.93 -10.68 9.79
CA GLN A 113 0.75 -9.84 9.59
C GLN A 113 1.01 -8.74 8.55
N ILE A 114 2.19 -8.09 8.57
CA ILE A 114 2.57 -7.10 7.56
C ILE A 114 2.46 -7.73 6.17
N ARG A 115 3.00 -8.95 6.00
CA ARG A 115 2.97 -9.66 4.72
C ARG A 115 1.55 -9.94 4.25
N THR A 116 0.67 -10.38 5.14
CA THR A 116 -0.74 -10.66 4.79
C THR A 116 -1.43 -9.40 4.29
N TRP A 117 -1.32 -8.29 5.02
CA TRP A 117 -1.96 -7.03 4.63
C TRP A 117 -1.38 -6.44 3.33
N VAL A 118 -0.05 -6.53 3.13
CA VAL A 118 0.57 -6.15 1.85
C VAL A 118 0.04 -7.02 0.70
N SER A 119 -0.16 -8.31 0.92
CA SER A 119 -0.67 -9.23 -0.11
C SER A 119 -2.13 -8.90 -0.48
N ILE A 120 -2.97 -8.61 0.51
CA ILE A 120 -4.35 -8.14 0.30
C ILE A 120 -4.34 -6.83 -0.51
N ASN A 121 -3.48 -5.88 -0.14
CA ASN A 121 -3.37 -4.60 -0.83
C ASN A 121 -2.95 -4.76 -2.31
N ILE A 122 -1.99 -5.66 -2.58
CA ILE A 122 -1.59 -6.01 -3.96
C ILE A 122 -2.77 -6.65 -4.71
N GLY A 123 -3.52 -7.56 -4.09
CA GLY A 123 -4.71 -8.16 -4.69
C GLY A 123 -5.76 -7.12 -5.09
N LEU A 124 -6.02 -6.13 -4.21
CA LEU A 124 -6.90 -5.01 -4.52
C LEU A 124 -6.37 -4.17 -5.70
N GLY A 125 -5.07 -3.88 -5.72
CA GLY A 125 -4.45 -3.16 -6.84
C GLY A 125 -4.57 -3.89 -8.17
N PHE A 126 -4.36 -5.21 -8.16
CA PHE A 126 -4.52 -6.05 -9.35
C PHE A 126 -5.97 -6.05 -9.84
N LEU A 127 -6.94 -6.15 -8.93
CA LEU A 127 -8.36 -6.09 -9.25
C LEU A 127 -8.75 -4.76 -9.89
N VAL A 128 -8.24 -3.63 -9.37
CA VAL A 128 -8.47 -2.30 -9.97
C VAL A 128 -7.91 -2.25 -11.40
N VAL A 129 -6.69 -2.75 -11.63
CA VAL A 129 -6.08 -2.79 -12.97
C VAL A 129 -6.91 -3.66 -13.93
N LEU A 130 -7.35 -4.83 -13.49
CA LEU A 130 -8.16 -5.75 -14.29
C LEU A 130 -9.49 -5.10 -14.72
N VAL A 131 -10.21 -4.50 -13.76
CA VAL A 131 -11.47 -3.79 -14.04
C VAL A 131 -11.26 -2.64 -15.01
N THR A 132 -10.16 -1.90 -14.88
CA THR A 132 -9.82 -0.79 -15.77
C THR A 132 -9.51 -1.27 -17.19
N LEU A 133 -8.78 -2.38 -17.32
CA LEU A 133 -8.39 -2.95 -18.61
C LEU A 133 -9.59 -3.54 -19.36
N MET A 134 -10.46 -4.28 -18.67
CA MET A 134 -11.68 -4.84 -19.25
C MET A 134 -12.60 -3.73 -19.75
N ARG A 135 -12.77 -2.65 -18.98
CA ARG A 135 -13.55 -1.49 -19.43
C ARG A 135 -12.97 -0.82 -20.68
N ARG A 136 -11.65 -0.82 -20.88
CA ARG A 136 -11.03 -0.17 -22.06
C ARG A 136 -11.26 -0.98 -23.35
N THR A 137 -11.60 -2.25 -23.24
CA THR A 137 -11.75 -3.17 -24.38
C THR A 137 -13.20 -3.36 -24.86
N THR A 138 -14.17 -2.89 -24.09
CA THR A 138 -15.61 -2.77 -24.44
C THR A 138 -15.99 -1.32 -24.69
#